data_AF-A0A368MV71-F1
#
_entry.id   AF-A0A368MV71-F1
#
_cell.length_a   1.000
_cell.length_b   1.000
_cell.length_c   1.000
_cell.angle_alpha   90.00
_cell.angle_beta   90.00
_cell.angle_gamma   90.00
#
_symmetry.space_group_name_H-M   'P 1'
#
loop_
_entity.id
_entity.type
_entity.pdbx_description
1 polymer ?
#
loop_
_entity_poly.entity_id
_entity_poly.type
_entity_poly.pdbx_seq_one_letter_code
_entity_poly.pdbx_strand_id
1 'polypeptide(L)'
;MQRFERNISILGRSKRTFDNYSRHVAALALHFGKIPTELDPEDIKDYLFELQKRSKTPSQSYFKHTVYGLRFLLKTEGLPYSYLHLPTIPKVKKLPVILSREEIWCMLQTAELLKHKLLIGLIYGCGLRCMEVRNIELRHLDFDRKMLHIVQGKGRKDRYV
;
A
#
# COMPACT_ATOMS: atom_id res chain seq x y z
N MET A 1 0.32 1.38 21.46
CA MET A 1 -0.46 1.50 20.20
C MET A 1 -1.17 2.84 20.03
N GLN A 2 -1.95 3.34 21.00
CA GLN A 2 -2.67 4.62 20.84
C GLN A 2 -1.75 5.85 20.57
N ARG A 3 -0.55 5.90 21.18
CA ARG A 3 0.45 6.95 20.89
C ARG A 3 0.92 6.92 19.43
N PHE A 4 1.15 5.72 18.90
CA PHE A 4 1.57 5.51 17.51
C PHE A 4 0.49 5.97 16.51
N GLU A 5 -0.77 5.66 16.80
CA GLU A 5 -1.91 6.10 15.98
C GLU A 5 -2.06 7.61 15.97
N ARG A 6 -1.94 8.25 17.15
CA ARG A 6 -1.97 9.70 17.30
C ARG A 6 -0.88 10.36 16.44
N ASN A 7 0.35 9.85 16.49
CA ASN A 7 1.48 10.44 15.77
C ASN A 7 1.39 10.24 14.25
N ILE A 8 0.85 9.10 13.78
CA ILE A 8 0.56 8.91 12.34
C ILE A 8 -0.52 9.89 11.86
N SER A 9 -1.55 10.13 12.67
CA SER A 9 -2.62 11.08 12.36
C SER A 9 -2.10 12.52 12.31
N ILE A 10 -1.30 12.95 13.30
CA ILE A 10 -0.67 14.28 13.36
C ILE A 10 0.20 14.54 12.11
N LEU A 11 0.92 13.52 11.64
CA LEU A 11 1.77 13.61 10.44
C LEU A 11 1.00 13.50 9.12
N GLY A 12 -0.34 13.49 9.16
CA GLY A 12 -1.21 13.48 7.98
C GLY A 12 -1.11 12.20 7.13
N ARG A 13 -0.69 11.08 7.73
CA ARG A 13 -0.50 9.80 7.03
C ARG A 13 -1.81 9.02 6.99
N SER A 14 -1.98 8.19 5.96
CA SER A 14 -3.22 7.42 5.77
C SER A 14 -3.39 6.29 6.79
N LYS A 15 -4.63 5.93 7.12
CA LYS A 15 -4.94 4.76 7.97
C LYS A 15 -4.34 3.46 7.42
N ARG A 16 -4.29 3.30 6.09
CA ARG A 16 -3.64 2.15 5.45
C ARG A 16 -2.14 2.08 5.76
N THR A 17 -1.47 3.23 5.93
CA THR A 17 -0.07 3.31 6.35
C THR A 17 0.09 2.89 7.81
N PHE A 18 -0.81 3.34 8.69
CA PHE A 18 -0.87 2.89 10.09
C PHE A 18 -0.98 1.37 10.16
N ASP A 19 -2.01 0.79 9.54
CA ASP A 19 -2.26 -0.66 9.60
C ASP A 19 -1.05 -1.46 9.11
N ASN A 20 -0.36 -0.95 8.09
CA ASN A 20 0.79 -1.61 7.52
C ASN A 20 1.98 -1.56 8.49
N TYR A 21 2.38 -0.36 8.93
CA TYR A 21 3.51 -0.21 9.84
C TYR A 21 3.27 -0.92 11.16
N SER A 22 2.08 -0.79 11.73
CA SER A 22 1.67 -1.48 12.97
C SER A 22 1.78 -2.99 12.83
N ARG A 23 1.40 -3.59 11.68
CA ARG A 23 1.56 -5.03 11.45
C ARG A 23 3.02 -5.46 11.47
N HIS A 24 3.91 -4.71 10.82
CA HIS A 24 5.34 -5.04 10.79
C HIS A 24 6.01 -4.86 12.15
N VAL A 25 5.67 -3.78 12.86
CA VAL A 25 6.17 -3.51 14.21
C VAL A 25 5.66 -4.56 15.20
N ALA A 26 4.39 -4.98 15.09
CA ALA A 26 3.84 -6.05 15.91
C ALA A 26 4.52 -7.40 15.63
N ALA A 27 4.81 -7.71 14.36
CA ALA A 27 5.52 -8.95 14.00
C ALA A 27 6.94 -9.00 14.60
N LEU A 28 7.63 -7.86 14.68
CA LEU A 28 8.91 -7.75 15.38
C LEU A 28 8.75 -7.96 16.90
N ALA A 29 7.78 -7.27 17.51
CA ALA A 29 7.50 -7.39 18.94
C ALA A 29 7.20 -8.84 19.36
N LEU A 30 6.41 -9.54 18.54
CA LEU A 30 6.08 -10.96 18.76
C LEU A 30 7.28 -11.89 18.60
N HIS A 31 8.24 -11.53 17.74
CA HIS A 31 9.43 -12.36 17.53
C HIS A 31 10.37 -12.34 18.74
N PHE A 32 10.58 -11.16 19.34
CA PHE A 32 11.45 -11.01 20.52
C PHE A 32 10.72 -11.10 21.86
N GLY A 33 9.39 -11.04 21.86
CA GLY A 33 8.59 -10.94 23.09
C GLY A 33 8.80 -9.63 23.86
N LYS A 34 9.38 -8.60 23.22
CA LYS A 34 9.75 -7.32 23.84
C LYS A 34 9.09 -6.16 23.10
N ILE A 35 8.99 -5.02 23.79
CA ILE A 35 8.52 -3.78 23.17
C ILE A 35 9.58 -3.34 22.14
N PRO A 36 9.22 -3.03 20.89
CA PRO A 36 10.20 -2.64 19.86
C PRO A 36 11.08 -1.43 20.20
N THR A 37 10.67 -0.63 21.18
CA THR A 37 11.39 0.53 21.72
C THR A 37 12.54 0.13 22.67
N GLU A 38 12.48 -1.07 23.24
CA GLU A 38 13.46 -1.63 24.19
C GLU A 38 14.45 -2.60 23.53
N LEU A 39 14.33 -2.82 22.22
CA LEU A 39 15.21 -3.70 21.47
C LEU A 39 16.56 -3.03 21.22
N ASP A 40 17.62 -3.80 21.39
CA ASP A 40 18.95 -3.34 21.03
C ASP A 40 19.08 -3.22 19.50
N PRO A 41 19.90 -2.27 19.00
CA PRO A 41 20.15 -2.14 17.57
C PRO A 41 20.66 -3.43 16.92
N GLU A 42 21.36 -4.29 17.68
CA GLU A 42 21.87 -5.56 17.19
C GLU A 42 20.76 -6.60 17.03
N ASP A 43 19.82 -6.70 17.98
CA ASP A 43 18.61 -7.54 17.86
C ASP A 43 17.83 -7.18 16.58
N ILE A 44 17.70 -5.88 16.29
CA ILE A 44 16.99 -5.42 15.09
C ILE A 44 17.74 -5.82 13.82
N LYS A 45 19.09 -5.77 13.80
CA LYS A 45 19.87 -6.23 12.65
C LYS A 45 19.74 -7.73 12.46
N ASP A 46 19.80 -8.52 13.53
CA ASP A 46 19.65 -9.96 13.48
C ASP A 46 18.28 -10.36 12.91
N TYR A 47 17.22 -9.68 13.34
CA TYR A 47 15.90 -9.89 12.77
C TYR A 47 15.83 -9.52 11.29
N LEU A 48 16.41 -8.38 10.88
CA LEU A 48 16.44 -7.99 9.47
C LEU A 48 17.26 -8.97 8.63
N PHE A 49 18.34 -9.51 9.17
CA PHE A 49 19.16 -10.54 8.54
C PHE A 49 18.41 -11.86 8.37
N GLU A 50 17.71 -12.31 9.42
CA GLU A 50 16.84 -13.48 9.34
C GLU A 50 15.72 -13.28 8.31
N LEU A 51 15.10 -12.10 8.30
CA LEU A 51 14.10 -11.71 7.30
C LEU A 51 14.64 -11.84 5.87
N GLN A 52 15.88 -11.43 5.64
CA GLN A 52 16.50 -11.49 4.32
C GLN A 52 16.87 -12.92 3.92
N LYS A 53 17.28 -13.76 4.87
CA LYS A 53 17.64 -15.16 4.66
C LYS A 53 16.46 -16.08 4.44
N ARG A 54 15.25 -15.73 4.92
CA ARG A 54 14.01 -16.48 4.65
C ARG A 54 13.67 -16.40 3.15
N SER A 55 14.25 -17.34 2.39
CA SER A 55 14.52 -17.28 0.94
C SER A 55 13.32 -17.24 -0.01
N LYS A 56 12.08 -17.17 0.48
CA LYS A 56 10.87 -17.05 -0.36
C LYS A 56 9.83 -16.06 0.16
N THR A 57 9.98 -15.61 1.39
CA THR A 57 9.02 -14.77 2.11
C THR A 57 9.80 -14.15 3.26
N PRO A 58 10.16 -12.85 3.16
CA PRO A 58 9.27 -11.78 2.76
C PRO A 58 9.60 -11.15 1.41
N SER A 59 8.57 -10.62 0.73
CA SER A 59 8.79 -9.79 -0.46
C SER A 59 9.69 -8.60 -0.11
N GLN A 60 10.45 -8.09 -1.08
CA GLN A 60 11.26 -6.87 -0.92
C GLN A 60 10.42 -5.69 -0.40
N SER A 61 9.12 -5.67 -0.71
CA SER A 61 8.15 -4.70 -0.18
C SER A 61 7.90 -4.87 1.32
N TYR A 62 7.79 -6.11 1.81
CA TYR A 62 7.63 -6.41 3.23
C TYR A 62 8.85 -5.95 4.01
N PHE A 63 10.07 -6.29 3.55
CA PHE A 63 11.32 -5.82 4.18
C PHE A 63 11.37 -4.28 4.27
N LYS A 64 11.08 -3.60 3.15
CA LYS A 64 11.00 -2.12 3.11
C LYS A 64 10.03 -1.58 4.15
N HIS A 65 8.85 -2.17 4.27
CA HIS A 65 7.83 -1.70 5.19
C HIS A 65 8.17 -1.97 6.65
N THR A 66 8.86 -3.07 6.96
CA THR A 66 9.45 -3.28 8.28
C THR A 66 10.43 -2.18 8.63
N VAL A 67 11.41 -1.89 7.76
CA VAL A 67 12.41 -0.83 8.02
C VAL A 67 11.75 0.54 8.18
N TYR A 68 10.82 0.92 7.30
CA TYR A 68 10.15 2.21 7.41
C TYR A 68 9.23 2.30 8.63
N GLY A 69 8.54 1.22 8.99
CA GLY A 69 7.71 1.16 10.19
C GLY A 69 8.56 1.35 11.46
N LEU A 70 9.72 0.71 11.54
CA LEU A 70 10.65 0.86 12.65
C LEU A 70 11.26 2.25 12.73
N ARG A 71 11.76 2.79 11.62
CA ARG A 71 12.25 4.18 11.60
C ARG A 71 11.16 5.16 12.05
N PHE A 72 9.92 4.94 11.61
CA PHE A 72 8.81 5.79 11.99
C PHE A 72 8.53 5.68 13.49
N LEU A 73 8.52 4.48 14.07
CA LEU A 73 8.35 4.26 15.50
C LEU A 73 9.46 4.94 16.31
N LEU A 74 10.73 4.63 16.00
CA LEU A 74 11.88 5.18 16.73
C LEU A 74 11.93 6.71 16.63
N LYS A 75 11.68 7.28 15.44
CA LYS A 75 11.58 8.73 15.25
C LYS A 75 10.48 9.35 16.13
N THR A 76 9.37 8.65 16.29
CA THR A 76 8.23 9.11 17.07
C THR A 76 8.53 9.12 18.58
N GLU A 77 9.32 8.15 19.05
CA GLU A 77 9.77 8.06 20.44
C GLU A 77 11.07 8.86 20.71
N GLY A 78 11.59 9.60 19.72
CA GLY A 78 12.81 10.40 19.85
C GLY A 78 14.10 9.59 19.94
N LEU A 79 14.07 8.30 19.58
CA LEU A 79 15.22 7.40 19.62
C LEU A 79 16.08 7.48 18.36
N PRO A 80 17.40 7.20 18.47
CA PRO A 80 18.28 7.13 17.31
C PRO A 80 17.86 5.97 16.40
N TYR A 81 17.74 6.24 15.11
CA TYR A 81 17.38 5.26 14.07
C TYR A 81 18.36 5.24 12.90
N SER A 82 19.51 5.92 13.04
CA SER A 82 20.52 6.06 11.99
C SER A 82 21.02 4.72 11.47
N TYR A 83 21.16 3.71 12.34
CA TYR A 83 21.63 2.37 11.99
C TYR A 83 20.66 1.58 11.08
N LEU A 84 19.40 2.00 10.94
CA LEU A 84 18.42 1.31 10.11
C LEU A 84 18.53 1.71 8.64
N HIS A 85 19.54 1.25 7.94
CA HIS A 85 19.68 1.50 6.50
C HIS A 85 18.92 0.47 5.66
N LEU A 86 18.29 0.97 4.58
CA LEU A 86 17.68 0.10 3.59
C LEU A 86 18.77 -0.20 2.57
N PRO A 87 19.10 -1.47 2.30
CA PRO A 87 20.03 -1.80 1.23
C PRO A 87 19.45 -1.28 -0.10
N THR A 88 20.34 -0.94 -1.04
CA THR A 88 19.92 -0.58 -2.39
C THR A 88 19.30 -1.80 -3.04
N ILE A 89 17.96 -1.83 -3.07
CA ILE A 89 17.22 -2.92 -3.70
C ILE A 89 17.13 -2.62 -5.19
N PRO A 90 17.73 -3.47 -6.07
CA PRO A 90 17.69 -3.25 -7.51
C PRO A 90 16.24 -3.23 -7.98
N LYS A 91 15.86 -2.16 -8.68
CA LYS A 91 14.53 -2.04 -9.29
C LYS A 91 14.51 -2.92 -10.52
N VAL A 92 14.01 -4.15 -10.39
CA VAL A 92 13.68 -4.98 -11.55
C VAL A 92 12.52 -4.29 -12.28
N LYS A 93 12.81 -3.58 -13.37
CA LYS A 93 11.80 -2.99 -14.25
C LYS A 93 11.19 -4.11 -15.09
N LYS A 94 10.12 -4.73 -14.60
CA LYS A 94 9.29 -5.60 -15.43
C LYS A 94 8.45 -4.74 -16.36
N LEU A 95 8.31 -5.15 -17.61
CA LEU A 95 7.34 -4.55 -18.51
C LEU A 95 5.93 -4.80 -17.97
N PRO A 96 5.03 -3.81 -18.02
CA PRO A 96 3.64 -4.03 -17.64
C PRO A 96 3.04 -5.09 -18.56
N VAL A 97 2.33 -6.05 -17.98
CA VAL A 97 1.50 -6.98 -18.75
C VAL A 97 0.26 -6.20 -19.17
N ILE A 98 0.06 -6.06 -20.47
CA ILE A 98 -1.09 -5.37 -21.07
C ILE A 98 -1.98 -6.45 -21.66
N LEU A 99 -3.25 -6.44 -21.28
CA LEU A 99 -4.25 -7.37 -21.82
C LEU A 99 -4.67 -6.94 -23.23
N SER A 100 -4.91 -7.92 -24.10
CA SER A 100 -5.45 -7.70 -25.43
C SER A 100 -6.94 -7.31 -25.37
N ARG A 101 -7.48 -6.78 -26.47
CA ARG A 101 -8.90 -6.42 -26.55
C ARG A 101 -9.80 -7.65 -26.41
N GLU A 102 -9.36 -8.77 -26.98
CA GLU A 102 -10.05 -10.06 -26.94
C GLU A 102 -10.09 -10.62 -25.51
N GLU A 103 -9.00 -10.51 -24.76
CA GLU A 103 -8.95 -10.92 -23.36
C GLU A 103 -9.91 -10.11 -22.49
N ILE A 104 -9.96 -8.78 -22.68
CA ILE A 104 -10.90 -7.91 -21.96
C ILE A 104 -12.34 -8.23 -22.34
N TRP A 105 -12.62 -8.49 -23.61
CA TRP A 105 -13.95 -8.88 -24.06
C TRP A 105 -14.40 -10.21 -23.44
N CYS A 106 -13.50 -11.18 -23.39
CA CYS A 106 -13.74 -12.46 -22.72
C CYS A 106 -14.05 -12.24 -21.22
N MET A 107 -13.31 -11.38 -20.52
CA MET A 107 -13.58 -11.03 -19.12
C MET A 107 -14.97 -10.39 -18.92
N LEU A 108 -15.39 -9.53 -19.84
CA LEU A 108 -16.72 -8.89 -19.78
C LEU A 108 -17.85 -9.89 -20.05
N GLN A 109 -17.66 -10.84 -20.96
CA GLN A 109 -18.66 -11.85 -21.31
C GLN A 109 -18.81 -12.91 -20.21
N THR A 110 -17.69 -13.32 -19.59
CA THR A 110 -17.66 -14.35 -18.54
C THR A 110 -18.16 -13.84 -17.18
N ALA A 111 -18.10 -12.53 -16.92
CA ALA A 111 -18.61 -11.97 -15.68
C ALA A 111 -20.14 -12.12 -15.59
N GLU A 112 -20.65 -12.96 -14.68
CA GLU A 112 -22.09 -13.21 -14.55
C GLU A 112 -22.86 -11.99 -14.01
N LEU A 113 -22.28 -11.27 -13.05
CA LEU A 113 -22.94 -10.15 -12.39
C LEU A 113 -22.70 -8.84 -13.15
N LEU A 114 -23.78 -8.08 -13.40
CA LEU A 114 -23.72 -6.76 -14.04
C LEU A 114 -22.74 -5.81 -13.33
N LYS A 115 -22.66 -5.88 -11.99
CA LYS A 115 -21.73 -5.08 -11.20
C LYS A 115 -20.26 -5.33 -11.62
N HIS A 116 -19.88 -6.56 -11.91
CA HIS A 116 -18.51 -6.90 -12.31
C HIS A 116 -18.23 -6.44 -13.74
N LYS A 117 -19.21 -6.59 -14.65
CA LYS A 117 -19.12 -6.05 -16.01
C LYS A 117 -18.88 -4.54 -16.02
N LEU A 118 -19.64 -3.81 -15.20
CA LEU A 118 -19.49 -2.36 -15.05
C LEU A 118 -18.12 -2.00 -14.47
N LEU A 119 -17.64 -2.70 -13.43
CA LEU A 119 -16.32 -2.45 -12.87
C LEU A 119 -15.20 -2.64 -13.91
N ILE A 120 -15.22 -3.75 -14.64
CA ILE A 120 -14.22 -4.05 -15.68
C ILE A 120 -14.30 -3.00 -16.79
N GLY A 121 -15.51 -2.69 -17.26
CA GLY A 121 -15.74 -1.69 -18.32
C GLY A 121 -15.27 -0.28 -17.92
N LEU A 122 -15.56 0.17 -16.70
CA LEU A 122 -15.13 1.48 -16.20
C LEU A 122 -13.61 1.54 -15.96
N ILE A 123 -13.01 0.48 -15.41
CA ILE A 123 -11.54 0.42 -15.23
C ILE A 123 -10.83 0.48 -16.58
N TYR A 124 -11.29 -0.32 -17.54
CA TYR A 124 -10.68 -0.40 -18.86
C TYR A 124 -10.95 0.86 -19.70
N GLY A 125 -12.21 1.31 -19.76
CA GLY A 125 -12.64 2.44 -20.59
C GLY A 125 -12.17 3.80 -20.08
N CYS A 126 -12.18 4.02 -18.77
CA CYS A 126 -11.82 5.31 -18.15
C CYS A 126 -10.44 5.27 -17.46
N GLY A 127 -9.70 4.15 -17.52
CA GLY A 127 -8.37 4.03 -16.93
C GLY A 127 -8.34 4.23 -15.41
N LEU A 128 -9.41 3.81 -14.72
CA LEU A 128 -9.60 4.10 -13.30
C LEU A 128 -8.74 3.21 -12.41
N ARG A 129 -8.27 3.77 -11.29
CA ARG A 129 -7.63 2.99 -10.22
C ARG A 129 -8.70 2.29 -9.38
N CYS A 130 -8.39 1.14 -8.79
CA CYS A 130 -9.36 0.36 -8.00
C CYS A 130 -10.07 1.17 -6.90
N MET A 131 -9.36 2.07 -6.23
CA MET A 131 -9.93 2.94 -5.20
C MET A 131 -10.84 4.04 -5.78
N GLU A 132 -10.54 4.52 -6.99
CA GLU A 132 -11.35 5.53 -7.68
C GLU A 132 -12.69 4.92 -8.06
N VAL A 133 -12.69 3.74 -8.69
CA VAL A 133 -13.91 3.04 -9.12
C VAL A 133 -14.84 2.74 -7.95
N ARG A 134 -14.28 2.27 -6.83
CA ARG A 134 -15.07 1.89 -5.65
C ARG A 134 -15.75 3.09 -4.99
N ASN A 135 -15.20 4.29 -5.16
CA ASN A 135 -15.72 5.52 -4.57
C ASN A 135 -16.56 6.35 -5.56
N ILE A 136 -16.87 5.82 -6.75
CA ILE A 136 -17.77 6.49 -7.70
C ILE A 136 -19.18 6.52 -7.11
N GLU A 137 -19.83 7.65 -7.26
CA GLU A 137 -21.22 7.86 -6.91
C GLU A 137 -21.99 8.29 -8.15
N LEU A 138 -23.31 8.08 -8.17
CA LEU A 138 -24.15 8.43 -9.32
C LEU A 138 -24.03 9.92 -9.71
N ARG A 139 -23.87 10.81 -8.72
CA ARG A 139 -23.67 12.26 -8.95
C ARG A 139 -22.38 12.61 -9.70
N HIS A 140 -21.44 11.69 -9.78
CA HIS A 140 -20.18 11.89 -10.50
C HIS A 140 -20.30 11.54 -12.00
N LEU A 141 -21.40 10.90 -12.40
CA LEU A 141 -21.69 10.55 -13.79
C LEU A 141 -22.50 11.67 -14.44
N ASP A 142 -21.91 12.31 -15.44
CA ASP A 142 -22.60 13.24 -16.32
C ASP A 142 -23.02 12.46 -17.57
N PHE A 143 -24.28 12.03 -17.62
CA PHE A 143 -24.82 11.27 -18.74
C PHE A 143 -25.02 12.12 -20.00
N ASP A 144 -25.23 13.43 -19.84
CA ASP A 144 -25.44 14.35 -20.96
C ASP A 144 -24.13 14.56 -21.72
N ARG A 145 -23.04 14.79 -20.97
CA ARG A 145 -21.70 14.99 -21.53
C ARG A 145 -20.92 13.70 -21.69
N LYS A 146 -21.45 12.57 -21.21
CA LYS A 146 -20.80 11.25 -21.16
C LYS A 146 -19.43 11.32 -20.47
N MET A 147 -19.34 12.10 -19.39
CA MET A 147 -18.11 12.29 -18.62
C MET A 147 -18.24 11.72 -17.21
N LEU A 148 -17.13 11.26 -16.67
CA LEU A 148 -17.01 10.79 -15.30
C LEU A 148 -16.12 11.74 -14.50
N HIS A 149 -16.68 12.33 -13.44
CA HIS A 149 -15.94 13.14 -12.50
C HIS A 149 -15.26 12.26 -11.44
N ILE A 150 -13.93 12.16 -11.48
CA ILE A 150 -13.16 11.45 -10.46
C ILE A 150 -12.79 12.42 -9.37
N VAL A 151 -13.41 12.24 -8.21
CA VAL A 151 -13.15 13.02 -7.01
C VAL A 151 -12.07 12.35 -6.16
N GLN A 152 -11.13 13.16 -5.64
CA GLN A 152 -10.02 12.75 -4.79
C GLN A 152 -9.17 11.61 -5.38
N GLY A 153 -8.79 11.75 -6.65
CA GLY A 153 -7.79 10.90 -7.28
C GLY A 153 -6.43 10.94 -6.55
N LYS A 154 -5.44 10.18 -7.05
CA LYS A 154 -4.10 10.12 -6.42
C LYS A 154 -3.54 11.53 -6.16
N GLY A 155 -3.23 11.83 -4.90
CA GLY A 155 -2.76 13.15 -4.47
C GLY A 155 -3.87 14.17 -4.23
N ARG A 156 -5.12 13.73 -4.05
CA ARG A 156 -6.32 14.58 -3.89
C ARG A 156 -6.56 15.51 -5.08
N LYS A 157 -6.28 15.00 -6.29
CA LYS A 157 -6.54 15.73 -7.54
C LYS A 157 -7.80 15.20 -8.19
N ASP A 158 -8.70 16.12 -8.49
CA ASP A 158 -9.93 15.83 -9.22
C ASP A 158 -9.65 15.88 -10.73
N ARG A 159 -10.33 15.03 -11.50
CA ARG A 159 -10.22 15.03 -12.95
C ARG A 159 -11.52 14.54 -13.60
N TYR A 160 -11.79 15.02 -14.79
CA TYR A 160 -12.80 14.43 -15.67
C TYR A 160 -12.16 13.43 -16.61
N VAL A 161 -12.88 12.35 -16.91
CA VAL A 161 -12.51 11.33 -17.90
C VAL A 161 -13.69 11.00 -18.77
#